data_AF-A0A7Y6IAQ3-F1
#
_entry.id   AF-A0A7Y6IAQ3-F1
#
_cell.length_a   1.000
_cell.length_b   1.000
_cell.length_c   1.000
_cell.angle_alpha   90.00
_cell.angle_beta   90.00
_cell.angle_gamma   90.00
#
_symmetry.space_group_name_H-M   'P 1'
#
loop_
_entity.id
_entity.type
_entity.pdbx_description
1 polymer ?
#
loop_
_entity_poly.entity_id
_entity_poly.type
_entity_poly.pdbx_seq_one_letter_code
_entity_poly.pdbx_strand_id
1 'polypeptide(L)'
;MRNLDGNLALGRTATQSTTGYSLSAERAVDGTTNGDLGLGSVTHTSETPLETNPWWQVDLGSSQPISSIELWNRTDCCANRLRDFYVFASDTPFASNDPLATKNQAGVWTHHQDAAAGTTLSLPVNRDARYVRVQLGGSDRPLSLAEVQVFANDLALYKPATQSSTGTGGGNAEWANDGNTNGRYSDSSVSHTVAGEANPWWQVDLGSVQAVNGIKMWNRTDCCTDRLRDFYVFASDTPFTSNDPETIRQSGAWSFRQSAAVESVLTLPVGRTPRYVRVQLVGSDRPCPSPRFRSSPSATPDRGCRTSSWPPRHEPDFTPWVEYDEGNSRKPSWCLAVRMTFLKPASLNVAAHWSVSRSVGLKTSGSSVPSPHSRPVKVLGPKWTNPVSSSRCQASCRAVGVTAAAFAMICA
;
A
#
# COMPACT_ATOMS: atom_id res chain seq x y z
N MET A 1 -6.28 -26.00 3.13
CA MET A 1 -5.39 -24.87 3.47
C MET A 1 -6.26 -23.62 3.45
N ARG A 2 -6.15 -22.72 4.45
CA ARG A 2 -6.67 -21.34 4.28
C ARG A 2 -5.67 -20.59 3.38
N ASN A 3 -6.16 -19.63 2.60
CA ASN A 3 -5.35 -18.99 1.57
C ASN A 3 -4.51 -17.85 2.17
N LEU A 4 -3.23 -17.75 1.79
CA LEU A 4 -2.33 -16.67 2.24
C LEU A 4 -2.64 -15.32 1.57
N ASP A 5 -3.28 -15.39 0.40
CA ASP A 5 -3.76 -14.36 -0.54
C ASP A 5 -4.63 -13.21 0.05
N GLY A 6 -4.71 -13.07 1.36
CA GLY A 6 -5.38 -11.96 2.05
C GLY A 6 -4.63 -11.41 3.27
N ASN A 7 -3.48 -11.98 3.65
CA ASN A 7 -2.70 -11.51 4.80
C ASN A 7 -1.89 -10.24 4.44
N LEU A 8 -2.42 -9.07 4.80
CA LEU A 8 -1.81 -7.76 4.57
C LEU A 8 -0.46 -7.58 5.29
N ALA A 9 -0.23 -8.37 6.34
CA ALA A 9 0.99 -8.34 7.15
C ALA A 9 2.10 -9.24 6.59
N LEU A 10 1.81 -10.19 5.70
CA LEU A 10 2.79 -11.11 5.12
C LEU A 10 3.98 -10.37 4.50
N GLY A 11 5.20 -10.70 4.92
CA GLY A 11 6.44 -10.08 4.46
C GLY A 11 6.60 -8.58 4.78
N ARG A 12 5.78 -8.01 5.68
CA ARG A 12 5.90 -6.62 6.11
C ARG A 12 7.01 -6.43 7.13
N THR A 13 7.44 -5.17 7.31
CA THR A 13 8.38 -4.81 8.37
C THR A 13 7.72 -4.96 9.73
N ALA A 14 8.16 -5.98 10.47
CA ALA A 14 7.82 -6.19 11.87
C ALA A 14 8.96 -5.69 12.78
N THR A 15 8.62 -5.39 14.03
CA THR A 15 9.53 -4.91 15.09
C THR A 15 9.04 -5.44 16.44
N GLN A 16 9.92 -5.54 17.42
CA GLN A 16 9.58 -5.95 18.78
C GLN A 16 10.43 -5.21 19.81
N SER A 17 9.95 -5.11 21.06
CA SER A 17 10.57 -4.35 22.15
C SER A 17 12.02 -4.74 22.42
N THR A 18 12.28 -6.05 22.52
CA THR A 18 13.62 -6.66 22.57
C THR A 18 13.59 -8.02 21.85
N THR A 19 14.75 -8.58 21.53
CA THR A 19 14.86 -9.90 20.89
C THR A 19 15.57 -10.89 21.80
N GLY A 20 14.85 -11.91 22.25
CA GLY A 20 15.41 -13.08 22.93
C GLY A 20 15.89 -14.13 21.92
N TYR A 21 16.96 -14.85 22.26
CA TYR A 21 17.48 -16.00 21.48
C TYR A 21 17.73 -15.73 19.96
N SER A 22 17.91 -14.47 19.55
CA SER A 22 17.96 -14.03 18.14
C SER A 22 16.70 -14.34 17.30
N LEU A 23 15.54 -14.56 17.95
CA LEU A 23 14.28 -14.90 17.30
C LEU A 23 13.51 -13.61 16.97
N SER A 24 13.83 -13.05 15.80
CA SER A 24 13.41 -11.72 15.37
C SER A 24 11.91 -11.60 15.06
N ALA A 25 11.42 -10.36 14.93
CA ALA A 25 10.00 -10.04 14.83
C ALA A 25 9.34 -10.52 13.52
N GLU A 26 10.12 -10.61 12.44
CA GLU A 26 9.65 -10.91 11.08
C GLU A 26 9.07 -12.31 10.94
N ARG A 27 9.40 -13.23 11.86
CA ARG A 27 8.84 -14.59 11.90
C ARG A 27 7.32 -14.61 12.02
N ALA A 28 6.75 -13.68 12.81
CA ALA A 28 5.29 -13.59 12.94
C ALA A 28 4.59 -12.93 11.73
N VAL A 29 5.30 -12.77 10.61
CA VAL A 29 4.77 -12.35 9.31
C VAL A 29 5.43 -13.13 8.16
N ASP A 30 6.00 -14.30 8.42
CA ASP A 30 6.61 -15.14 7.37
C ASP A 30 5.59 -16.06 6.65
N GLY A 31 4.37 -16.19 7.21
CA GLY A 31 3.29 -17.01 6.66
C GLY A 31 3.14 -18.38 7.32
N THR A 32 4.07 -18.79 8.18
CA THR A 32 4.09 -20.12 8.79
C THR A 32 3.41 -20.13 10.16
N THR A 33 2.15 -20.58 10.21
CA THR A 33 1.32 -20.60 11.43
C THR A 33 1.71 -21.67 12.47
N ASN A 34 2.98 -22.12 12.50
CA ASN A 34 3.44 -23.22 13.34
C ASN A 34 4.05 -22.71 14.65
N GLY A 35 3.37 -22.95 15.76
CA GLY A 35 3.78 -22.48 17.08
C GLY A 35 4.92 -23.23 17.75
N ASP A 36 5.52 -24.24 17.12
CA ASP A 36 6.72 -24.89 17.66
C ASP A 36 7.96 -24.00 17.44
N LEU A 37 8.47 -23.44 18.55
CA LEU A 37 9.65 -22.57 18.53
C LEU A 37 10.91 -23.27 17.99
N GLY A 38 11.01 -24.60 18.12
CA GLY A 38 12.10 -25.40 17.56
C GLY A 38 12.12 -25.44 16.03
N LEU A 39 10.99 -25.14 15.37
CA LEU A 39 10.85 -25.12 13.91
C LEU A 39 11.11 -23.74 13.29
N GLY A 40 11.52 -22.75 14.09
CA GLY A 40 12.09 -21.49 13.61
C GLY A 40 11.10 -20.38 13.24
N SER A 41 9.79 -20.63 13.24
CA SER A 41 8.73 -19.65 12.94
C SER A 41 8.01 -19.11 14.18
N VAL A 42 8.78 -18.76 15.22
CA VAL A 42 8.22 -18.13 16.44
C VAL A 42 9.12 -16.97 16.86
N THR A 43 8.52 -15.80 17.09
CA THR A 43 9.18 -14.61 17.65
C THR A 43 9.42 -14.78 19.15
N HIS A 44 10.40 -14.09 19.72
CA HIS A 44 10.60 -14.11 21.17
C HIS A 44 11.23 -12.80 21.66
N THR A 45 10.63 -12.16 22.66
CA THR A 45 11.28 -11.01 23.33
C THR A 45 12.21 -11.46 24.47
N SER A 46 12.93 -10.52 25.11
CA SER A 46 13.91 -10.88 26.14
C SER A 46 13.26 -11.52 27.36
N GLU A 47 13.80 -12.66 27.80
CA GLU A 47 13.49 -13.26 29.11
C GLU A 47 14.61 -13.13 30.15
N THR A 48 15.76 -12.55 29.81
CA THR A 48 16.82 -12.20 30.78
C THR A 48 17.61 -10.98 30.30
N PRO A 49 17.34 -9.77 30.83
CA PRO A 49 16.26 -9.45 31.78
C PRO A 49 14.87 -9.60 31.14
N LEU A 50 13.85 -9.88 31.96
CA LEU A 50 12.46 -9.68 31.57
C LEU A 50 12.19 -8.17 31.41
N GLU A 51 11.44 -7.81 30.38
CA GLU A 51 11.00 -6.43 30.14
C GLU A 51 9.58 -6.18 30.66
N THR A 52 9.20 -4.91 30.83
CA THR A 52 7.85 -4.51 31.23
C THR A 52 7.02 -4.17 29.99
N ASN A 53 5.82 -4.75 29.91
CA ASN A 53 4.87 -4.64 28.81
C ASN A 53 5.50 -4.99 27.43
N PRO A 54 6.09 -6.20 27.25
CA PRO A 54 6.71 -6.63 26.01
C PRO A 54 5.74 -6.55 24.82
N TRP A 55 6.22 -6.08 23.67
CA TRP A 55 5.39 -5.84 22.48
C TRP A 55 6.05 -6.30 21.18
N TRP A 56 5.19 -6.62 20.21
CA TRP A 56 5.50 -6.90 18.82
C TRP A 56 4.58 -6.05 17.93
N GLN A 57 5.09 -5.49 16.83
CA GLN A 57 4.38 -4.55 15.97
C GLN A 57 4.74 -4.74 14.49
N VAL A 58 3.74 -4.72 13.61
CA VAL A 58 3.91 -4.64 12.15
C VAL A 58 3.47 -3.28 11.60
N ASP A 59 4.21 -2.78 10.60
CA ASP A 59 3.82 -1.65 9.74
C ASP A 59 3.34 -2.18 8.38
N LEU A 60 2.05 -2.00 8.07
CA LEU A 60 1.43 -2.43 6.81
C LEU A 60 1.81 -1.55 5.60
N GLY A 61 2.74 -0.61 5.77
CA GLY A 61 3.28 0.32 4.77
C GLY A 61 2.36 1.50 4.44
N SER A 62 1.04 1.30 4.49
CA SER A 62 0.02 2.33 4.35
C SER A 62 -1.20 1.96 5.19
N SER A 63 -2.14 2.89 5.38
CA SER A 63 -3.44 2.59 5.98
C SER A 63 -4.23 1.58 5.14
N GLN A 64 -4.70 0.51 5.77
CA GLN A 64 -5.46 -0.59 5.17
C GLN A 64 -6.81 -0.79 5.91
N PRO A 65 -7.91 -1.11 5.20
CA PRO A 65 -9.17 -1.51 5.81
C PRO A 65 -9.07 -2.94 6.38
N ILE A 66 -8.82 -3.05 7.69
CA ILE A 66 -8.67 -4.32 8.40
C ILE A 66 -10.06 -4.87 8.75
N SER A 67 -10.38 -6.09 8.29
CA SER A 67 -11.55 -6.86 8.73
C SER A 67 -11.30 -7.47 10.10
N SER A 68 -10.23 -8.25 10.20
CA SER A 68 -9.84 -9.01 11.38
C SER A 68 -8.32 -9.18 11.49
N ILE A 69 -7.90 -9.61 12.68
CA ILE A 69 -6.55 -10.09 12.96
C ILE A 69 -6.68 -11.54 13.46
N GLU A 70 -5.92 -12.49 12.90
CA GLU A 70 -5.77 -13.83 13.46
C GLU A 70 -4.37 -13.98 14.08
N LEU A 71 -4.34 -14.14 15.40
CA LEU A 71 -3.12 -14.42 16.16
C LEU A 71 -2.88 -15.93 16.21
N TRP A 72 -1.63 -16.34 16.08
CA TRP A 72 -1.18 -17.70 16.30
C TRP A 72 -0.15 -17.74 17.43
N ASN A 73 -0.42 -18.55 18.44
CA ASN A 73 0.38 -18.63 19.67
C ASN A 73 1.50 -19.66 19.54
N ARG A 74 2.48 -19.62 20.46
CA ARG A 74 3.44 -20.70 20.67
C ARG A 74 2.72 -21.97 21.18
N THR A 75 3.15 -23.15 20.73
CA THR A 75 2.48 -24.44 21.00
C THR A 75 3.38 -25.55 21.55
N ASP A 76 4.72 -25.50 21.37
CA ASP A 76 5.63 -26.53 21.91
C ASP A 76 5.68 -26.53 23.45
N CYS A 77 5.66 -25.33 24.04
CA CYS A 77 5.48 -25.12 25.46
C CYS A 77 4.78 -23.77 25.70
N CYS A 78 4.47 -23.50 26.97
CA CYS A 78 4.41 -22.12 27.45
C CYS A 78 3.32 -21.23 26.80
N ALA A 79 2.31 -21.83 26.15
CA ALA A 79 1.20 -21.12 25.49
C ALA A 79 0.43 -20.16 26.44
N ASN A 80 0.49 -20.42 27.75
CA ASN A 80 -0.05 -19.55 28.81
C ASN A 80 0.76 -18.26 29.04
N ARG A 81 1.87 -18.02 28.31
CA ARG A 81 2.56 -16.72 28.26
C ARG A 81 1.69 -15.66 27.54
N LEU A 82 0.99 -16.04 26.45
CA LEU A 82 0.04 -15.17 25.74
C LEU A 82 -1.34 -15.14 26.42
N ARG A 83 -1.39 -14.46 27.57
CA ARG A 83 -2.55 -14.06 28.39
C ARG A 83 -2.39 -12.60 28.79
N ASP A 84 -3.40 -11.96 29.39
CA ASP A 84 -3.42 -10.53 29.77
C ASP A 84 -2.65 -9.64 28.79
N PHE A 85 -3.23 -9.45 27.61
CA PHE A 85 -2.58 -8.72 26.53
C PHE A 85 -3.55 -7.88 25.72
N TYR A 86 -2.97 -6.89 25.06
CA TYR A 86 -3.65 -5.91 24.24
C TYR A 86 -3.31 -6.13 22.78
N VAL A 87 -4.28 -5.92 21.91
CA VAL A 87 -4.08 -5.77 20.46
C VAL A 87 -4.54 -4.37 20.08
N PHE A 88 -3.63 -3.60 19.52
CA PHE A 88 -3.85 -2.23 19.11
C PHE A 88 -3.81 -2.11 17.58
N ALA A 89 -4.69 -1.28 17.01
CA ALA A 89 -4.68 -0.92 15.60
C ALA A 89 -4.82 0.61 15.42
N SER A 90 -3.94 1.22 14.62
CA SER A 90 -3.86 2.68 14.44
C SER A 90 -3.32 3.06 13.06
N ASP A 91 -3.75 4.21 12.53
CA ASP A 91 -3.18 4.82 11.31
C ASP A 91 -1.89 5.62 11.59
N THR A 92 -1.74 6.11 12.82
CA THR A 92 -0.55 6.82 13.31
C THR A 92 0.30 5.92 14.22
N PRO A 93 1.62 6.15 14.33
CA PRO A 93 2.47 5.42 15.26
C PRO A 93 1.97 5.52 16.71
N PHE A 94 2.19 4.47 17.50
CA PHE A 94 1.86 4.48 18.93
C PHE A 94 2.90 5.33 19.69
N ALA A 95 2.42 6.27 20.51
CA ALA A 95 3.25 7.25 21.20
C ALA A 95 3.80 6.76 22.56
N SER A 96 3.46 5.55 22.99
CA SER A 96 3.86 4.98 24.28
C SER A 96 4.03 3.46 24.22
N ASN A 97 4.88 2.95 25.12
CA ASN A 97 4.99 1.53 25.42
C ASN A 97 4.19 1.14 26.68
N ASP A 98 3.47 2.06 27.31
CA ASP A 98 2.47 1.71 28.32
C ASP A 98 1.12 1.35 27.65
N PRO A 99 0.52 0.18 27.94
CA PRO A 99 -0.74 -0.25 27.34
C PRO A 99 -1.92 0.67 27.64
N LEU A 100 -1.99 1.28 28.83
CA LEU A 100 -3.11 2.13 29.23
C LEU A 100 -3.03 3.51 28.54
N ALA A 101 -1.84 4.09 28.46
CA ALA A 101 -1.57 5.29 27.67
C ALA A 101 -1.86 5.04 26.18
N THR A 102 -1.52 3.86 25.65
CA THR A 102 -1.78 3.49 24.25
C THR A 102 -3.28 3.29 23.98
N LYS A 103 -4.00 2.61 24.88
CA LYS A 103 -5.47 2.48 24.84
C LYS A 103 -6.19 3.82 24.83
N ASN A 104 -5.61 4.84 25.47
CA ASN A 104 -6.13 6.19 25.55
C ASN A 104 -5.60 7.13 24.44
N GLN A 105 -4.75 6.67 23.53
CA GLN A 105 -4.28 7.47 22.40
C GLN A 105 -5.42 7.65 21.38
N ALA A 106 -5.68 8.91 20.99
CA ALA A 106 -6.72 9.23 20.01
C ALA A 106 -6.50 8.50 18.68
N GLY A 107 -7.55 7.86 18.17
CA GLY A 107 -7.50 7.10 16.92
C GLY A 107 -7.00 5.65 17.06
N VAL A 108 -6.67 5.17 18.26
CA VAL A 108 -6.32 3.75 18.50
C VAL A 108 -7.58 2.90 18.73
N TRP A 109 -7.69 1.79 18.01
CA TRP A 109 -8.60 0.68 18.37
C TRP A 109 -7.86 -0.27 19.30
N THR A 110 -8.56 -0.77 20.31
CA THR A 110 -8.01 -1.67 21.33
C THR A 110 -8.92 -2.86 21.53
N HIS A 111 -8.34 -4.06 21.48
CA HIS A 111 -8.87 -5.25 22.15
C HIS A 111 -7.96 -5.59 23.34
N HIS A 112 -8.53 -6.06 24.44
CA HIS A 112 -7.80 -6.53 25.63
C HIS A 112 -8.36 -7.90 26.01
N GLN A 113 -7.46 -8.82 26.33
CA GLN A 113 -7.70 -10.26 26.44
C GLN A 113 -7.04 -10.77 27.72
N ASP A 114 -7.82 -10.90 28.80
CA ASP A 114 -7.33 -11.35 30.11
C ASP A 114 -6.87 -12.82 30.09
N ALA A 115 -7.70 -13.71 29.53
CA ALA A 115 -7.44 -15.14 29.49
C ALA A 115 -6.38 -15.51 28.43
N ALA A 116 -5.75 -16.67 28.55
CA ALA A 116 -4.80 -17.16 27.55
C ALA A 116 -5.47 -17.36 26.17
N ALA A 117 -4.78 -16.98 25.10
CA ALA A 117 -5.31 -16.98 23.73
C ALA A 117 -5.59 -18.38 23.12
N GLY A 118 -5.25 -19.46 23.82
CA GLY A 118 -5.24 -20.82 23.24
C GLY A 118 -4.19 -20.94 22.12
N THR A 119 -4.47 -21.77 21.11
CA THR A 119 -3.60 -21.93 19.93
C THR A 119 -3.73 -20.75 18.96
N THR A 120 -4.95 -20.22 18.79
CA THR A 120 -5.22 -19.11 17.87
C THR A 120 -6.43 -18.28 18.36
N LEU A 121 -6.38 -16.97 18.10
CA LEU A 121 -7.42 -16.01 18.45
C LEU A 121 -7.75 -15.13 17.24
N SER A 122 -9.00 -15.16 16.79
CA SER A 122 -9.51 -14.35 15.67
C SER A 122 -10.29 -13.14 16.21
N LEU A 123 -9.85 -11.93 15.85
CA LEU A 123 -10.34 -10.66 16.41
C LEU A 123 -10.97 -9.78 15.32
N PRO A 124 -12.26 -9.42 15.39
CA PRO A 124 -12.89 -8.50 14.44
C PRO A 124 -12.50 -7.04 14.72
N VAL A 125 -11.93 -6.37 13.72
CA VAL A 125 -11.38 -5.01 13.80
C VAL A 125 -12.29 -3.99 13.09
N ASN A 126 -12.64 -4.26 11.81
CA ASN A 126 -13.55 -3.48 10.97
C ASN A 126 -13.27 -1.96 10.91
N ARG A 127 -12.01 -1.58 10.68
CA ARG A 127 -11.55 -0.18 10.53
C ARG A 127 -10.28 -0.06 9.69
N ASP A 128 -10.00 1.15 9.23
CA ASP A 128 -8.70 1.50 8.63
C ASP A 128 -7.60 1.57 9.70
N ALA A 129 -6.42 1.01 9.41
CA ALA A 129 -5.21 1.13 10.24
C ALA A 129 -3.94 0.84 9.42
N ARG A 130 -2.79 1.40 9.84
CA ARG A 130 -1.45 1.13 9.27
C ARG A 130 -0.60 0.25 10.19
N TYR A 131 -0.70 0.45 11.49
CA TYR A 131 0.09 -0.22 12.52
C TYR A 131 -0.80 -1.19 13.30
N VAL A 132 -0.32 -2.42 13.48
CA VAL A 132 -0.92 -3.41 14.40
C VAL A 132 0.14 -3.78 15.43
N ARG A 133 -0.19 -3.70 16.72
CA ARG A 133 0.70 -4.05 17.84
C ARG A 133 0.03 -5.04 18.79
N VAL A 134 0.71 -6.14 19.09
CA VAL A 134 0.37 -7.07 20.17
C VAL A 134 1.28 -6.75 21.36
N GLN A 135 0.72 -6.60 22.56
CA GLN A 135 1.49 -6.19 23.74
C GLN A 135 0.95 -6.83 25.03
N LEU A 136 1.82 -7.45 25.83
CA LEU A 136 1.41 -7.99 27.13
C LEU A 136 1.25 -6.88 28.17
N GLY A 137 0.39 -7.10 29.16
CA GLY A 137 0.41 -6.39 30.45
C GLY A 137 1.36 -7.07 31.44
N GLY A 138 2.11 -6.27 32.22
CA GLY A 138 2.98 -6.76 33.30
C GLY A 138 4.43 -7.03 32.88
N SER A 139 5.18 -7.76 33.72
CA SER A 139 6.64 -7.95 33.57
C SER A 139 7.14 -9.33 34.03
N ASP A 140 6.28 -10.34 34.04
CA ASP A 140 6.57 -11.71 34.53
C ASP A 140 6.97 -12.70 33.42
N ARG A 141 6.81 -12.31 32.14
CA ARG A 141 6.90 -13.23 31.00
C ARG A 141 7.32 -12.50 29.70
N PRO A 142 8.09 -13.15 28.81
CA PRO A 142 8.36 -12.61 27.47
C PRO A 142 7.14 -12.78 26.56
N LEU A 143 7.09 -12.01 25.48
CA LEU A 143 6.13 -12.23 24.39
C LEU A 143 6.71 -13.23 23.38
N SER A 144 5.84 -14.08 22.83
CA SER A 144 6.14 -14.98 21.71
C SER A 144 4.91 -15.14 20.84
N LEU A 145 5.06 -15.04 19.52
CA LEU A 145 4.00 -15.16 18.53
C LEU A 145 4.51 -16.03 17.37
N ALA A 146 3.69 -16.94 16.89
CA ALA A 146 4.01 -17.77 15.73
C ALA A 146 3.77 -17.00 14.42
N GLU A 147 2.59 -16.40 14.29
CA GLU A 147 2.15 -15.62 13.13
C GLU A 147 1.07 -14.62 13.59
N VAL A 148 1.05 -13.42 12.99
CA VAL A 148 0.01 -12.40 13.16
C VAL A 148 -0.53 -12.02 11.79
N GLN A 149 -1.67 -12.61 11.44
CA GLN A 149 -2.30 -12.42 10.15
C GLN A 149 -3.29 -11.26 10.21
N VAL A 150 -3.19 -10.32 9.28
CA VAL A 150 -4.02 -9.10 9.26
C VAL A 150 -4.81 -9.08 7.97
N PHE A 151 -6.13 -9.25 8.04
CA PHE A 151 -6.96 -9.47 6.86
C PHE A 151 -7.71 -8.22 6.40
N ALA A 152 -7.99 -8.14 5.10
CA ALA A 152 -8.83 -7.10 4.52
C ALA A 152 -10.33 -7.40 4.72
N ASN A 153 -11.18 -6.36 4.80
CA ASN A 153 -12.52 -6.47 4.21
C ASN A 153 -12.44 -5.83 2.83
N ASP A 154 -11.97 -6.60 1.84
CA ASP A 154 -12.07 -6.21 0.43
C ASP A 154 -13.27 -6.91 -0.21
N LEU A 155 -14.30 -6.12 -0.46
CA LEU A 155 -15.54 -6.59 -1.07
C LEU A 155 -15.37 -6.99 -2.54
N ALA A 156 -14.30 -6.52 -3.20
CA ALA A 156 -13.98 -6.82 -4.60
C ALA A 156 -13.03 -8.01 -4.78
N LEU A 157 -12.33 -8.47 -3.74
CA LEU A 157 -11.30 -9.51 -3.83
C LEU A 157 -11.83 -10.81 -4.46
N TYR A 158 -11.19 -11.25 -5.55
CA TYR A 158 -11.56 -12.42 -6.38
C TYR A 158 -13.02 -12.47 -6.84
N LYS A 159 -13.72 -11.33 -6.87
CA LYS A 159 -15.05 -11.20 -7.47
C LYS A 159 -14.98 -11.22 -9.00
N PRO A 160 -16.06 -11.62 -9.70
CA PRO A 160 -16.14 -11.52 -11.15
C PRO A 160 -15.88 -10.09 -11.63
N ALA A 161 -14.74 -9.91 -12.29
CA ALA A 161 -14.34 -8.65 -12.92
C ALA A 161 -14.39 -8.78 -14.45
N THR A 162 -14.73 -7.69 -15.12
CA THR A 162 -14.75 -7.58 -16.59
C THR A 162 -14.22 -6.21 -17.02
N GLN A 163 -13.78 -6.10 -18.26
CA GLN A 163 -13.27 -4.86 -18.83
C GLN A 163 -13.68 -4.74 -20.31
N SER A 164 -13.64 -3.53 -20.85
CA SER A 164 -14.10 -3.22 -22.22
C SER A 164 -13.35 -4.03 -23.29
N SER A 165 -12.05 -4.21 -23.10
CA SER A 165 -11.19 -5.08 -23.91
C SER A 165 -9.94 -5.48 -23.11
N THR A 166 -9.18 -6.49 -23.55
CA THR A 166 -7.91 -6.90 -22.91
C THR A 166 -6.72 -6.59 -23.83
N GLY A 167 -5.63 -6.07 -23.26
CA GLY A 167 -4.40 -5.77 -23.98
C GLY A 167 -3.76 -7.01 -24.61
N THR A 168 -3.11 -6.83 -25.77
CA THR A 168 -2.41 -7.93 -26.47
C THR A 168 -1.19 -8.47 -25.72
N GLY A 169 -0.75 -7.80 -24.66
CA GLY A 169 0.31 -8.25 -23.74
C GLY A 169 -0.22 -8.82 -22.42
N GLY A 170 -1.52 -9.14 -22.31
CA GLY A 170 -2.17 -9.52 -21.06
C GLY A 170 -2.80 -8.32 -20.32
N GLY A 171 -2.89 -8.42 -19.00
CA GLY A 171 -3.61 -7.46 -18.15
C GLY A 171 -5.10 -7.75 -18.11
N ASN A 172 -5.46 -8.96 -17.66
CA ASN A 172 -6.86 -9.36 -17.53
C ASN A 172 -7.60 -8.53 -16.45
N ALA A 173 -8.94 -8.56 -16.46
CA ALA A 173 -9.74 -7.79 -15.51
C ALA A 173 -9.52 -8.23 -14.06
N GLU A 174 -9.37 -9.53 -13.82
CA GLU A 174 -9.19 -10.10 -12.48
C GLU A 174 -7.86 -9.71 -11.82
N TRP A 175 -6.86 -9.26 -12.59
CA TRP A 175 -5.58 -8.75 -12.05
C TRP A 175 -5.73 -7.38 -11.38
N ALA A 176 -6.89 -6.73 -11.49
CA ALA A 176 -7.18 -5.52 -10.73
C ALA A 176 -7.70 -5.82 -9.32
N ASN A 177 -8.28 -6.99 -9.07
CA ASN A 177 -8.89 -7.36 -7.79
C ASN A 177 -8.35 -8.71 -7.28
N ASP A 178 -7.06 -8.93 -7.53
CA ASP A 178 -6.28 -10.12 -7.17
C ASP A 178 -5.69 -10.06 -5.74
N GLY A 179 -5.97 -9.00 -4.99
CA GLY A 179 -5.46 -8.75 -3.63
C GLY A 179 -4.02 -8.23 -3.58
N ASN A 180 -3.28 -8.29 -4.69
CA ASN A 180 -1.97 -7.72 -4.85
C ASN A 180 -2.11 -6.24 -5.31
N THR A 181 -1.10 -5.42 -5.02
CA THR A 181 -1.13 -3.97 -5.28
C THR A 181 0.16 -3.49 -5.96
N ASN A 182 0.84 -4.43 -6.63
CA ASN A 182 2.09 -4.17 -7.30
C ASN A 182 1.83 -3.56 -8.69
N GLY A 183 1.89 -2.23 -8.77
CA GLY A 183 1.70 -1.49 -10.02
C GLY A 183 2.72 -1.76 -11.13
N ARG A 184 3.65 -2.72 -11.00
CA ARG A 184 4.53 -3.17 -12.08
C ARG A 184 3.77 -4.11 -13.01
N TYR A 185 3.53 -3.66 -14.24
CA TYR A 185 2.79 -4.46 -15.23
C TYR A 185 3.44 -5.82 -15.58
N SER A 186 4.77 -5.93 -15.48
CA SER A 186 5.50 -7.20 -15.67
C SER A 186 5.17 -8.26 -14.62
N ASP A 187 4.60 -7.87 -13.49
CA ASP A 187 4.46 -8.69 -12.29
C ASP A 187 3.00 -9.21 -12.16
N SER A 188 2.22 -9.15 -13.25
CA SER A 188 0.88 -9.74 -13.45
C SER A 188 -0.22 -9.35 -12.46
N SER A 189 -0.14 -8.15 -11.87
CA SER A 189 -1.09 -7.60 -10.87
C SER A 189 -1.68 -6.25 -11.32
N VAL A 190 -1.91 -6.12 -12.63
CA VAL A 190 -2.30 -4.86 -13.27
C VAL A 190 -3.20 -5.16 -14.48
N SER A 191 -4.48 -4.77 -14.43
CA SER A 191 -5.38 -4.87 -15.59
C SER A 191 -4.97 -3.91 -16.72
N HIS A 192 -5.39 -4.15 -17.96
CA HIS A 192 -4.99 -3.36 -19.13
C HIS A 192 -5.95 -3.57 -20.32
N THR A 193 -6.54 -2.49 -20.86
CA THR A 193 -7.39 -2.57 -22.09
C THR A 193 -6.64 -2.17 -23.36
N VAL A 194 -7.27 -2.31 -24.53
CA VAL A 194 -6.62 -2.08 -25.84
C VAL A 194 -6.23 -0.62 -26.05
N ALA A 195 -5.07 -0.44 -26.68
CA ALA A 195 -4.51 0.87 -27.02
C ALA A 195 -5.44 1.70 -27.92
N GLY A 196 -5.74 2.93 -27.50
CA GLY A 196 -6.57 3.87 -28.28
C GLY A 196 -8.08 3.56 -28.29
N GLU A 197 -8.55 2.61 -27.48
CA GLU A 197 -9.98 2.37 -27.24
C GLU A 197 -10.67 3.66 -26.75
N ALA A 198 -11.94 3.86 -27.13
CA ALA A 198 -12.74 5.00 -26.70
C ALA A 198 -13.60 4.64 -25.48
N ASN A 199 -13.63 5.53 -24.49
CA ASN A 199 -14.36 5.37 -23.23
C ASN A 199 -14.10 4.05 -22.46
N PRO A 200 -12.85 3.50 -22.44
CA PRO A 200 -12.59 2.17 -21.92
C PRO A 200 -12.88 2.08 -20.41
N TRP A 201 -13.26 0.88 -19.96
CA TRP A 201 -13.75 0.65 -18.61
C TRP A 201 -13.31 -0.68 -18.02
N TRP A 202 -13.26 -0.73 -16.69
CA TRP A 202 -13.12 -1.93 -15.86
C TRP A 202 -14.27 -1.96 -14.85
N GLN A 203 -14.79 -3.14 -14.54
CA GLN A 203 -15.98 -3.34 -13.71
C GLN A 203 -15.85 -4.59 -12.85
N VAL A 204 -16.43 -4.56 -11.65
CA VAL A 204 -16.61 -5.74 -10.79
C VAL A 204 -18.08 -5.91 -10.38
N ASP A 205 -18.54 -7.16 -10.35
CA ASP A 205 -19.79 -7.58 -9.70
C ASP A 205 -19.47 -8.15 -8.31
N LEU A 206 -19.84 -7.43 -7.26
CA LEU A 206 -19.60 -7.83 -5.86
C LEU A 206 -20.42 -9.09 -5.45
N GLY A 207 -21.32 -9.55 -6.32
CA GLY A 207 -22.17 -10.73 -6.16
C GLY A 207 -23.51 -10.45 -5.48
N SER A 208 -23.57 -9.41 -4.64
CA SER A 208 -24.77 -8.96 -3.94
C SER A 208 -24.73 -7.46 -3.69
N VAL A 209 -25.92 -6.88 -3.45
CA VAL A 209 -26.09 -5.50 -2.97
C VAL A 209 -25.56 -5.41 -1.54
N GLN A 210 -24.48 -4.66 -1.32
CA GLN A 210 -23.81 -4.56 -0.02
C GLN A 210 -23.11 -3.21 0.18
N ALA A 211 -22.89 -2.82 1.43
CA ALA A 211 -22.37 -1.50 1.77
C ALA A 211 -20.89 -1.31 1.39
N VAL A 212 -20.64 -0.45 0.38
CA VAL A 212 -19.31 0.03 0.00
C VAL A 212 -19.15 1.45 0.55
N ASN A 213 -18.25 1.59 1.52
CA ASN A 213 -18.02 2.86 2.20
C ASN A 213 -16.79 3.59 1.66
N GLY A 214 -15.84 2.88 1.06
CA GLY A 214 -14.82 3.48 0.20
C GLY A 214 -14.35 2.56 -0.95
N ILE A 215 -13.72 3.15 -1.95
CA ILE A 215 -12.98 2.47 -3.02
C ILE A 215 -11.54 2.97 -2.96
N LYS A 216 -10.56 2.07 -2.93
CA LYS A 216 -9.13 2.37 -2.98
C LYS A 216 -8.58 1.81 -4.29
N MET A 217 -7.85 2.63 -5.04
CA MET A 217 -7.31 2.30 -6.36
C MET A 217 -5.80 2.52 -6.37
N TRP A 218 -5.04 1.59 -6.96
CA TRP A 218 -3.61 1.69 -7.20
C TRP A 218 -3.37 1.81 -8.69
N ASN A 219 -2.61 2.82 -9.09
CA ASN A 219 -2.18 2.99 -10.46
C ASN A 219 -0.97 2.09 -10.76
N ARG A 220 -0.69 1.90 -12.06
CA ARG A 220 0.59 1.41 -12.55
C ARG A 220 1.74 2.28 -12.05
N THR A 221 2.90 1.68 -11.76
CA THR A 221 4.07 2.36 -11.17
C THR A 221 5.38 2.17 -11.94
N ASP A 222 5.47 1.21 -12.89
CA ASP A 222 6.68 1.04 -13.73
C ASP A 222 6.79 2.06 -14.87
N CYS A 223 5.66 2.56 -15.36
CA CYS A 223 5.57 3.66 -16.31
C CYS A 223 4.18 4.29 -16.29
N CYS A 224 4.00 5.36 -17.08
CA CYS A 224 2.70 5.70 -17.65
C CYS A 224 1.59 6.05 -16.62
N THR A 225 2.01 6.55 -15.46
CA THR A 225 1.14 6.97 -14.34
C THR A 225 0.16 8.07 -14.73
N ASP A 226 0.48 8.85 -15.76
CA ASP A 226 -0.34 9.93 -16.30
C ASP A 226 -1.65 9.46 -16.96
N ARG A 227 -1.77 8.17 -17.33
CA ARG A 227 -2.93 7.63 -18.06
C ARG A 227 -4.18 7.45 -17.20
N LEU A 228 -4.04 7.19 -15.90
CA LEU A 228 -5.19 7.07 -14.99
C LEU A 228 -5.68 8.46 -14.57
N ARG A 229 -6.40 9.11 -15.49
CA ARG A 229 -6.90 10.50 -15.35
C ARG A 229 -8.18 10.72 -16.14
N ASP A 230 -8.94 11.76 -15.78
CA ASP A 230 -10.17 12.15 -16.47
C ASP A 230 -11.19 11.00 -16.62
N PHE A 231 -11.37 10.23 -15.55
CA PHE A 231 -12.29 9.09 -15.46
C PHE A 231 -13.47 9.36 -14.53
N TYR A 232 -14.52 8.56 -14.70
CA TYR A 232 -15.58 8.38 -13.73
C TYR A 232 -15.38 7.08 -12.94
N VAL A 233 -15.82 7.10 -11.69
CA VAL A 233 -16.15 5.89 -10.92
C VAL A 233 -17.65 5.85 -10.75
N PHE A 234 -18.29 4.75 -11.14
CA PHE A 234 -19.72 4.51 -11.02
C PHE A 234 -19.99 3.39 -10.01
N ALA A 235 -21.09 3.50 -9.26
CA ALA A 235 -21.56 2.45 -8.36
C ALA A 235 -23.09 2.31 -8.45
N SER A 236 -23.59 1.09 -8.62
CA SER A 236 -25.02 0.80 -8.85
C SER A 236 -25.44 -0.52 -8.21
N ASP A 237 -26.69 -0.65 -7.79
CA ASP A 237 -27.32 -1.91 -7.38
C ASP A 237 -27.71 -2.81 -8.58
N THR A 238 -27.97 -2.18 -9.71
CA THR A 238 -28.39 -2.77 -10.99
C THR A 238 -27.26 -2.73 -12.03
N PRO A 239 -27.25 -3.65 -13.02
CA PRO A 239 -26.23 -3.65 -14.08
C PRO A 239 -26.16 -2.33 -14.84
N PHE A 240 -24.98 -1.92 -15.28
CA PHE A 240 -24.82 -0.72 -16.11
C PHE A 240 -25.37 -0.96 -17.52
N THR A 241 -26.26 -0.08 -17.99
CA THR A 241 -26.98 -0.24 -19.27
C THR A 241 -26.29 0.42 -20.47
N SER A 242 -25.21 1.16 -20.23
CA SER A 242 -24.36 1.78 -21.26
C SER A 242 -22.91 1.39 -21.03
N ASN A 243 -22.11 1.41 -22.09
CA ASN A 243 -20.65 1.31 -22.04
C ASN A 243 -19.95 2.64 -22.32
N ASP A 244 -20.70 3.75 -22.30
CA ASP A 244 -20.20 5.13 -22.42
C ASP A 244 -20.39 5.93 -21.10
N PRO A 245 -19.70 7.08 -20.92
CA PRO A 245 -19.82 7.93 -19.74
C PRO A 245 -21.23 8.49 -19.50
N GLU A 246 -22.13 8.37 -20.49
CA GLU A 246 -23.59 8.56 -20.36
C GLU A 246 -24.23 7.66 -19.28
N THR A 247 -23.52 6.66 -18.77
CA THR A 247 -23.80 5.96 -17.49
C THR A 247 -24.09 6.93 -16.33
N ILE A 248 -23.58 8.17 -16.37
CA ILE A 248 -23.93 9.25 -15.42
C ILE A 248 -25.44 9.59 -15.37
N ARG A 249 -26.22 9.21 -16.39
CA ARG A 249 -27.69 9.39 -16.43
C ARG A 249 -28.48 8.16 -16.00
N GLN A 250 -27.82 7.03 -15.69
CA GLN A 250 -28.53 5.84 -15.25
C GLN A 250 -29.18 6.08 -13.87
N SER A 251 -30.50 5.88 -13.79
CA SER A 251 -31.22 5.97 -12.52
C SER A 251 -30.65 4.97 -11.50
N GLY A 252 -30.43 5.41 -10.26
CA GLY A 252 -29.80 4.62 -9.20
C GLY A 252 -28.26 4.59 -9.24
N ALA A 253 -27.62 4.94 -10.35
CA ALA A 253 -26.16 4.98 -10.43
C ALA A 253 -25.60 6.20 -9.69
N TRP A 254 -24.76 5.95 -8.67
CA TRP A 254 -23.87 6.96 -8.10
C TRP A 254 -22.66 7.15 -9.01
N SER A 255 -22.13 8.38 -9.07
CA SER A 255 -20.92 8.70 -9.83
C SER A 255 -19.98 9.65 -9.08
N PHE A 256 -18.70 9.54 -9.38
CA PHE A 256 -17.62 10.46 -8.99
C PHE A 256 -16.71 10.70 -10.20
N ARG A 257 -16.16 11.92 -10.36
CA ARG A 257 -15.27 12.28 -11.48
C ARG A 257 -13.87 12.66 -11.01
N GLN A 258 -12.86 11.90 -11.45
CA GLN A 258 -11.46 12.17 -11.18
C GLN A 258 -10.79 12.83 -12.40
N SER A 259 -10.63 14.15 -12.39
CA SER A 259 -10.10 14.91 -13.53
C SER A 259 -8.55 14.98 -13.58
N ALA A 260 -7.89 14.91 -12.43
CA ALA A 260 -6.43 14.88 -12.31
C ALA A 260 -5.89 13.45 -12.41
N ALA A 261 -4.61 13.28 -12.76
CA ALA A 261 -3.97 11.97 -12.74
C ALA A 261 -3.80 11.45 -11.31
N VAL A 262 -3.90 10.13 -11.14
CA VAL A 262 -3.64 9.43 -9.86
C VAL A 262 -2.18 8.99 -9.84
N GLU A 263 -1.30 9.70 -9.16
CA GLU A 263 0.15 9.42 -9.21
C GLU A 263 0.55 8.03 -8.70
N SER A 264 -0.20 7.48 -7.74
CA SER A 264 0.07 6.15 -7.15
C SER A 264 -1.18 5.50 -6.57
N VAL A 265 -1.87 6.18 -5.64
CA VAL A 265 -3.07 5.66 -4.96
C VAL A 265 -4.16 6.72 -4.87
N LEU A 266 -5.41 6.34 -5.11
CA LEU A 266 -6.60 7.17 -4.88
C LEU A 266 -7.57 6.44 -3.95
N THR A 267 -7.98 7.10 -2.87
CA THR A 267 -9.05 6.63 -1.98
C THR A 267 -10.27 7.52 -2.15
N LEU A 268 -11.42 6.94 -2.49
CA LEU A 268 -12.71 7.61 -2.64
C LEU A 268 -13.68 7.18 -1.54
N PRO A 269 -14.28 8.09 -0.76
CA PRO A 269 -15.44 7.77 0.05
C PRO A 269 -16.66 7.58 -0.86
N VAL A 270 -17.47 6.57 -0.57
CA VAL A 270 -18.64 6.19 -1.39
C VAL A 270 -19.94 6.27 -0.59
N GLY A 271 -20.02 5.52 0.51
CA GLY A 271 -21.19 5.49 1.40
C GLY A 271 -22.48 5.02 0.71
N ARG A 272 -22.40 3.98 -0.11
CA ARG A 272 -23.52 3.43 -0.89
C ARG A 272 -23.66 1.93 -0.68
N THR A 273 -24.76 1.35 -1.14
CA THR A 273 -24.99 -0.10 -1.20
C THR A 273 -25.07 -0.59 -2.65
N PRO A 274 -23.97 -0.58 -3.43
CA PRO A 274 -23.97 -1.11 -4.78
C PRO A 274 -23.89 -2.66 -4.79
N ARG A 275 -24.13 -3.23 -5.97
CA ARG A 275 -23.64 -4.55 -6.38
C ARG A 275 -22.54 -4.43 -7.43
N TYR A 276 -22.64 -3.43 -8.31
CA TYR A 276 -21.70 -3.18 -9.41
C TYR A 276 -20.90 -1.92 -9.14
N VAL A 277 -19.60 -1.98 -9.39
CA VAL A 277 -18.72 -0.81 -9.40
C VAL A 277 -17.89 -0.83 -10.68
N ARG A 278 -17.77 0.32 -11.34
CA ARG A 278 -17.04 0.50 -12.61
C ARG A 278 -16.11 1.70 -12.53
N VAL A 279 -14.91 1.59 -13.08
CA VAL A 279 -14.00 2.69 -13.38
C VAL A 279 -13.98 2.87 -14.89
N GLN A 280 -14.17 4.08 -15.40
CA GLN A 280 -14.35 4.36 -16.82
C GLN A 280 -13.71 5.68 -17.26
N LEU A 281 -12.76 5.61 -18.19
CA LEU A 281 -12.10 6.77 -18.79
C LEU A 281 -13.04 7.53 -19.74
N VAL A 282 -12.75 8.80 -20.00
CA VAL A 282 -13.54 9.67 -20.90
C VAL A 282 -12.75 10.00 -22.16
N GLY A 283 -13.34 9.71 -23.32
CA GLY A 283 -12.71 9.83 -24.63
C GLY A 283 -11.80 8.66 -24.96
N SER A 284 -11.08 8.76 -26.08
CA SER A 284 -9.91 7.92 -26.36
C SER A 284 -8.63 8.61 -25.86
N ASP A 285 -7.62 7.79 -25.57
CA ASP A 285 -6.30 8.21 -25.09
C ASP A 285 -5.68 9.24 -26.06
N ARG A 286 -5.72 10.53 -25.72
CA ARG A 286 -5.18 11.60 -26.58
C ARG A 286 -3.66 11.44 -26.61
N PRO A 287 -3.02 11.29 -27.79
CA PRO A 287 -1.57 11.34 -27.86
C PRO A 287 -1.08 12.64 -27.22
N CYS A 288 -0.17 12.52 -26.25
CA CYS A 288 0.43 13.69 -25.62
C CYS A 288 0.96 14.62 -26.72
N PRO A 289 0.64 15.93 -26.70
CA PRO A 289 1.23 16.85 -27.66
C PRO A 289 2.74 16.79 -27.48
N SER A 290 3.44 16.24 -28.46
CA SER A 290 4.89 16.13 -28.42
C SER A 290 5.47 17.53 -28.15
N PRO A 291 6.51 17.66 -27.31
CA PRO A 291 7.14 18.94 -27.08
C PRO A 291 7.52 19.53 -28.43
N ARG A 292 6.86 20.63 -28.82
CA ARG A 292 7.23 21.36 -30.02
C ARG A 292 8.60 21.96 -29.75
N PHE A 293 9.65 21.23 -30.13
CA PHE A 293 10.96 21.80 -30.35
C PHE A 293 10.76 22.97 -31.30
N ARG A 294 10.84 24.19 -30.76
CA ARG A 294 10.98 25.38 -31.60
C ARG A 294 12.26 25.15 -32.39
N SER A 295 12.13 24.98 -33.70
CA SER A 295 13.23 25.26 -34.60
C SER A 295 13.68 26.68 -34.31
N SER A 296 14.90 26.83 -33.79
CA SER A 296 15.55 28.13 -33.70
C SER A 296 15.53 28.75 -35.10
N PRO A 297 15.18 30.05 -35.24
CA PRO A 297 15.14 30.67 -36.56
C PRO A 297 16.51 30.57 -37.21
N SER A 298 16.55 30.05 -38.43
CA SER A 298 17.76 29.91 -39.22
C SER A 298 18.42 31.27 -39.42
N ALA A 299 19.67 31.42 -38.99
CA ALA A 299 20.50 32.56 -39.38
C ALA A 299 20.62 32.60 -40.92
N THR A 300 20.58 33.80 -41.50
CA THR A 300 20.68 34.01 -42.94
C THR A 300 22.05 33.62 -43.50
N PRO A 301 22.13 33.14 -44.75
CA PRO A 301 23.39 32.72 -45.36
C PRO A 301 24.24 33.92 -45.77
N ASP A 302 25.52 33.93 -45.38
CA ASP A 302 26.50 34.88 -45.88
C ASP A 302 27.51 34.19 -46.83
N ARG A 303 28.04 34.93 -47.80
CA ARG A 303 28.72 34.34 -48.98
C ARG A 303 30.24 34.41 -48.86
N GLY A 304 30.87 33.27 -48.58
CA GLY A 304 32.33 33.09 -48.62
C GLY A 304 32.76 32.04 -49.64
N CYS A 305 33.33 32.45 -50.79
CA CYS A 305 33.79 31.53 -51.83
C CYS A 305 35.29 31.21 -51.72
N ARG A 306 35.68 29.94 -51.88
CA ARG A 306 36.99 29.51 -52.41
C ARG A 306 36.97 28.05 -52.90
N THR A 307 37.75 27.79 -53.95
CA THR A 307 38.05 26.51 -54.62
C THR A 307 39.08 25.69 -53.81
N SER A 308 39.26 24.37 -53.92
CA SER A 308 38.66 23.25 -54.71
C SER A 308 38.90 21.92 -53.91
N SER A 309 38.86 20.65 -54.36
CA SER A 309 38.84 19.98 -55.69
C SER A 309 38.34 18.52 -55.57
N TRP A 310 38.20 17.80 -56.69
CA TRP A 310 37.99 16.33 -56.76
C TRP A 310 39.22 15.60 -57.34
N PRO A 311 39.45 14.31 -57.02
CA PRO A 311 39.16 13.22 -57.97
C PRO A 311 38.67 11.91 -57.25
N PRO A 312 38.63 10.71 -57.87
CA PRO A 312 37.59 10.31 -58.83
C PRO A 312 36.83 9.00 -58.43
N ARG A 313 35.89 8.59 -59.29
CA ARG A 313 34.93 7.46 -59.14
C ARG A 313 35.54 6.10 -58.79
N HIS A 314 34.74 5.26 -58.15
CA HIS A 314 34.44 3.91 -58.66
C HIS A 314 32.99 3.51 -58.33
N GLU A 315 32.29 2.95 -59.32
CA GLU A 315 31.05 2.16 -59.20
C GLU A 315 31.46 0.68 -59.46
N PRO A 316 30.73 -0.33 -58.90
CA PRO A 316 29.51 -0.77 -59.59
C PRO A 316 28.33 -1.28 -58.71
N ASP A 317 27.16 -1.23 -59.34
CA ASP A 317 25.99 -2.11 -59.26
C ASP A 317 25.13 -2.26 -57.98
N PHE A 318 23.83 -2.28 -58.25
CA PHE A 318 22.72 -2.33 -57.30
C PHE A 318 22.55 -3.71 -56.64
N THR A 319 22.16 -3.70 -55.36
CA THR A 319 21.11 -4.59 -54.86
C THR A 319 20.03 -3.77 -54.13
N PRO A 320 18.73 -3.94 -54.44
CA PRO A 320 17.68 -3.13 -53.82
C PRO A 320 17.28 -3.69 -52.46
N TRP A 321 17.74 -3.05 -51.39
CA TRP A 321 17.21 -3.27 -50.04
C TRP A 321 16.24 -2.15 -49.67
N VAL A 322 15.04 -2.52 -49.24
CA VAL A 322 14.05 -1.57 -48.72
C VAL A 322 14.42 -1.27 -47.27
N GLU A 323 15.02 -0.10 -47.06
CA GLU A 323 15.28 0.43 -45.73
C GLU A 323 13.95 0.84 -45.09
N TYR A 324 13.45 0.01 -44.17
CA TYR A 324 12.34 0.38 -43.31
C TYR A 324 12.88 1.26 -42.17
N ASP A 325 12.51 2.54 -42.17
CA ASP A 325 12.64 3.38 -40.98
C ASP A 325 11.89 2.73 -39.80
N GLU A 326 12.62 2.18 -38.83
CA GLU A 326 12.04 1.66 -37.57
C GLU A 326 11.62 2.81 -36.63
N GLY A 327 10.79 3.73 -37.13
CA GLY A 327 10.12 4.79 -36.39
C GLY A 327 9.07 4.26 -35.43
N ASN A 328 9.49 3.49 -34.42
CA ASN A 328 8.61 2.72 -33.54
C ASN A 328 7.99 3.56 -32.41
N SER A 329 7.43 4.72 -32.74
CA SER A 329 6.73 5.65 -31.85
C SER A 329 5.31 5.16 -31.53
N ARG A 330 5.19 3.97 -30.93
CA ARG A 330 3.90 3.33 -30.61
C ARG A 330 3.73 2.99 -29.14
N LYS A 331 2.80 3.69 -28.46
CA LYS A 331 1.87 3.23 -27.39
C LYS A 331 1.15 4.44 -26.78
N PRO A 332 -0.18 4.36 -26.60
CA PRO A 332 -0.69 4.44 -25.23
C PRO A 332 -1.80 3.41 -24.94
N SER A 333 -1.89 3.00 -23.67
CA SER A 333 -2.87 2.06 -23.11
C SER A 333 -2.82 2.11 -21.58
N TRP A 334 -3.95 2.02 -20.89
CA TRP A 334 -4.07 2.32 -19.46
C TRP A 334 -4.13 1.06 -18.57
N CYS A 335 -3.97 1.26 -17.25
CA CYS A 335 -3.76 0.20 -16.27
C CYS A 335 -4.31 0.55 -14.87
N LEU A 336 -4.79 -0.44 -14.08
CA LEU A 336 -5.35 -0.21 -12.73
C LEU A 336 -5.43 -1.47 -11.83
N ALA A 337 -5.41 -1.28 -10.51
CA ALA A 337 -5.90 -2.23 -9.48
C ALA A 337 -6.85 -1.55 -8.46
N VAL A 338 -7.84 -2.28 -7.90
CA VAL A 338 -9.01 -1.75 -7.17
C VAL A 338 -9.44 -2.64 -5.99
N ARG A 339 -9.63 -2.04 -4.81
CA ARG A 339 -10.11 -2.64 -3.54
C ARG A 339 -11.31 -1.87 -3.00
N MET A 340 -12.28 -2.54 -2.37
CA MET A 340 -13.54 -1.91 -1.93
C MET A 340 -13.83 -2.20 -0.47
N THR A 341 -14.12 -1.16 0.31
CA THR A 341 -13.96 -1.17 1.77
C THR A 341 -15.28 -0.99 2.51
N PHE A 342 -15.43 -1.68 3.64
CA PHE A 342 -16.55 -1.52 4.56
C PHE A 342 -16.09 -0.91 5.89
N LEU A 343 -16.74 0.19 6.29
CA LEU A 343 -16.54 0.87 7.57
C LEU A 343 -17.90 1.06 8.26
N LYS A 344 -18.01 0.74 9.55
CA LYS A 344 -19.26 0.92 10.31
C LYS A 344 -19.56 2.43 10.51
N PRO A 345 -20.73 2.95 10.12
CA PRO A 345 -21.01 4.38 10.22
C PRO A 345 -21.19 4.84 11.67
N ALA A 346 -20.67 6.03 12.00
CA ALA A 346 -20.72 6.63 13.34
C ALA A 346 -22.09 7.26 13.72
N SER A 347 -23.18 6.79 13.11
CA SER A 347 -24.51 7.43 13.16
C SER A 347 -25.48 6.77 14.15
N LEU A 348 -25.00 6.32 15.32
CA LEU A 348 -25.82 5.89 16.46
C LEU A 348 -25.28 6.43 17.79
N ASN A 349 -25.04 7.75 17.84
CA ASN A 349 -24.82 8.51 19.08
C ASN A 349 -25.80 9.70 19.16
N VAL A 350 -27.10 9.41 19.00
CA VAL A 350 -28.17 10.38 19.28
C VAL A 350 -28.41 10.40 20.79
N ALA A 351 -27.59 11.18 21.50
CA ALA A 351 -27.88 11.53 22.89
C ALA A 351 -29.12 12.43 22.93
N ALA A 352 -30.28 11.86 23.26
CA ALA A 352 -31.53 12.61 23.32
C ALA A 352 -31.48 13.65 24.44
N HIS A 353 -31.52 14.94 24.10
CA HIS A 353 -31.69 16.01 25.07
C HIS A 353 -33.01 15.85 25.82
N TRP A 354 -32.94 15.69 27.14
CA TRP A 354 -34.06 15.87 28.06
C TRP A 354 -33.70 16.94 29.09
N SER A 355 -34.61 17.91 29.27
CA SER A 355 -34.36 19.13 30.05
C SER A 355 -35.41 19.30 31.14
N VAL A 356 -35.10 19.00 32.40
CA VAL A 356 -36.00 19.31 33.54
C VAL A 356 -35.24 19.73 34.80
N SER A 357 -35.70 20.85 35.39
CA SER A 357 -35.61 21.29 36.80
C SER A 357 -34.28 21.33 37.60
N ARG A 358 -34.09 22.52 38.18
CA ARG A 358 -33.22 22.95 39.31
C ARG A 358 -33.41 22.05 40.57
N SER A 359 -32.61 22.13 41.66
CA SER A 359 -32.20 23.35 42.38
C SER A 359 -31.24 23.14 43.58
N VAL A 360 -30.60 24.24 44.04
CA VAL A 360 -29.87 24.50 45.34
C VAL A 360 -28.65 23.60 45.68
N GLY A 361 -27.50 24.10 46.17
CA GLY A 361 -27.03 25.49 46.38
C GLY A 361 -25.71 25.61 47.21
N LEU A 362 -25.26 26.86 47.41
CA LEU A 362 -24.19 27.37 48.31
C LEU A 362 -22.71 26.90 48.19
N LYS A 363 -21.89 27.81 47.64
CA LYS A 363 -20.64 28.42 48.18
C LYS A 363 -19.67 27.60 49.08
N THR A 364 -18.39 27.62 48.69
CA THR A 364 -17.28 28.21 49.50
C THR A 364 -16.12 28.70 48.60
N SER A 365 -15.10 29.36 49.16
CA SER A 365 -14.02 30.09 48.45
C SER A 365 -12.64 29.45 48.64
N GLY A 366 -11.70 29.70 47.73
CA GLY A 366 -10.31 29.24 47.83
C GLY A 366 -9.34 29.89 46.82
N SER A 367 -8.45 30.75 47.31
CA SER A 367 -7.20 31.17 46.63
C SER A 367 -6.12 30.08 46.84
N SER A 368 -4.91 30.07 46.25
CA SER A 368 -4.15 31.08 45.50
C SER A 368 -2.98 30.43 44.73
N VAL A 369 -2.49 31.11 43.69
CA VAL A 369 -1.19 30.92 42.99
C VAL A 369 -0.14 31.79 43.76
N PRO A 370 1.17 31.45 43.95
CA PRO A 370 2.09 31.13 42.85
C PRO A 370 3.31 30.20 43.09
N SER A 371 3.98 29.82 42.00
CA SER A 371 5.42 29.46 41.98
C SER A 371 6.30 30.69 42.28
N PRO A 372 7.51 30.53 42.83
CA PRO A 372 8.68 30.64 41.94
C PRO A 372 9.91 29.79 42.36
N HIS A 373 10.80 29.51 41.40
CA HIS A 373 12.17 30.07 41.39
C HIS A 373 13.03 29.45 40.27
N SER A 374 13.90 30.26 39.68
CA SER A 374 14.86 29.86 38.64
C SER A 374 16.28 30.11 39.12
N ARG A 375 17.24 29.24 38.77
CA ARG A 375 18.64 29.65 38.54
C ARG A 375 19.42 28.63 37.69
N PRO A 376 20.30 29.07 36.78
CA PRO A 376 21.07 28.19 35.89
C PRO A 376 22.51 27.96 36.37
N VAL A 377 23.17 26.94 35.83
CA VAL A 377 24.64 26.80 35.85
C VAL A 377 25.14 26.49 34.44
N LYS A 378 26.09 27.29 33.95
CA LYS A 378 26.98 26.93 32.84
C LYS A 378 28.37 26.65 33.42
N VAL A 379 29.03 25.59 32.97
CA VAL A 379 30.49 25.44 33.03
C VAL A 379 30.97 24.98 31.65
N LEU A 380 32.19 25.39 31.27
CA LEU A 380 32.77 25.20 29.94
C LEU A 380 33.57 23.89 29.86
N GLY A 381 33.68 23.31 28.66
CA GLY A 381 34.60 22.20 28.38
C GLY A 381 35.97 22.68 27.87
N PRO A 382 36.86 21.72 27.56
CA PRO A 382 37.42 21.63 26.21
C PRO A 382 37.22 20.22 25.60
N LYS A 383 37.16 19.90 24.29
CA LYS A 383 37.33 20.55 22.95
C LYS A 383 38.44 19.84 22.15
N TRP A 384 38.06 19.23 21.01
CA TRP A 384 38.87 18.50 20.00
C TRP A 384 39.37 17.11 20.43
N THR A 385 39.25 16.04 19.62
CA THR A 385 39.71 15.91 18.21
C THR A 385 38.75 15.13 17.29
N ASN A 386 38.77 15.43 15.99
CA ASN A 386 38.13 14.63 14.93
C ASN A 386 39.19 13.91 14.07
N PRO A 387 39.05 12.61 13.78
CA PRO A 387 39.68 11.98 12.63
C PRO A 387 38.90 12.33 11.35
N VAL A 388 39.61 12.69 10.28
CA VAL A 388 39.05 12.71 8.92
C VAL A 388 39.38 11.39 8.25
N SER A 389 38.41 10.77 7.57
CA SER A 389 38.66 9.73 6.58
C SER A 389 38.15 10.21 5.23
N SER A 390 38.99 10.14 4.21
CA SER A 390 38.70 10.67 2.87
C SER A 390 39.32 9.80 1.79
N SER A 391 38.48 9.19 0.96
CA SER A 391 38.87 8.68 -0.36
C SER A 391 37.75 8.91 -1.35
N ARG A 392 38.10 9.47 -2.51
CA ARG A 392 37.19 9.66 -3.65
C ARG A 392 37.42 8.56 -4.68
N CYS A 393 36.37 8.32 -5.46
CA CYS A 393 36.39 7.96 -6.88
C CYS A 393 37.64 7.25 -7.45
N GLN A 394 37.48 6.00 -7.86
CA GLN A 394 37.95 5.57 -9.18
C GLN A 394 36.76 5.00 -9.96
N ALA A 395 36.82 5.14 -11.29
CA ALA A 395 35.80 4.67 -12.21
C ALA A 395 36.47 4.19 -13.50
N SER A 396 36.01 3.06 -14.04
CA SER A 396 36.27 2.66 -15.42
C SER A 396 35.30 1.57 -15.86
N CYS A 397 34.45 1.89 -16.84
CA CYS A 397 33.73 0.87 -17.63
C CYS A 397 34.65 0.33 -18.73
N ARG A 398 34.58 -0.96 -19.07
CA ARG A 398 34.99 -1.46 -20.40
C ARG A 398 34.47 -2.87 -20.68
N ALA A 399 34.00 -3.09 -21.92
CA ALA A 399 33.67 -4.35 -22.60
C ALA A 399 32.67 -5.29 -21.86
N VAL A 400 31.50 -5.66 -22.41
CA VAL A 400 31.15 -6.16 -23.77
C VAL A 400 31.86 -7.48 -24.10
N GLY A 401 31.10 -8.57 -24.09
CA GLY A 401 31.55 -9.91 -24.48
C GLY A 401 30.36 -10.87 -24.49
N VAL A 402 29.76 -11.07 -25.66
CA VAL A 402 28.58 -11.94 -25.84
C VAL A 402 29.03 -13.30 -26.37
N THR A 403 28.64 -14.37 -25.69
CA THR A 403 28.43 -15.70 -26.27
C THR A 403 27.32 -16.43 -25.52
N ALA A 404 26.61 -17.30 -26.23
CA ALA A 404 25.50 -18.09 -25.71
C ALA A 404 25.79 -19.60 -25.82
N ALA A 405 24.74 -20.41 -25.66
CA ALA A 405 24.69 -21.87 -25.73
C ALA A 405 25.11 -22.63 -24.46
N ALA A 406 24.26 -23.57 -24.07
CA ALA A 406 24.45 -24.48 -22.95
C ALA A 406 25.05 -25.81 -23.43
N PHE A 407 25.61 -26.58 -22.51
CA PHE A 407 25.48 -28.04 -22.52
C PHE A 407 25.50 -28.57 -21.07
N ALA A 408 24.91 -29.74 -20.83
CA ALA A 408 24.73 -30.30 -19.50
C ALA A 408 25.53 -31.60 -19.31
N MET A 409 26.06 -31.82 -18.10
CA MET A 409 26.02 -33.15 -17.46
C MET A 409 26.38 -33.14 -15.96
N ILE A 410 25.44 -33.66 -15.17
CA ILE A 410 25.59 -34.66 -14.08
C ILE A 410 27.02 -34.97 -13.61
N CYS A 411 27.30 -34.78 -12.30
CA CYS A 411 27.83 -35.81 -11.39
C CYS A 411 27.97 -35.30 -9.94
N ALA A 412 27.84 -36.23 -8.98
CA ALA A 412 27.89 -36.06 -7.51
C ALA A 412 26.75 -35.21 -6.90
#